data_AF-A0A3D1XMY3-F1
#
_entry.id   AF-A0A3D1XMY3-F1
#
_cell.length_a   1.000
_cell.length_b   1.000
_cell.length_c   1.000
_cell.angle_alpha   90.00
_cell.angle_beta   90.00
_cell.angle_gamma   90.00
#
_symmetry.space_group_name_H-M   'P 1'
#
loop_
_entity.id
_entity.type
_entity.pdbx_description
1 polymer ?
#
loop_
_entity_poly.entity_id
_entity_poly.type
_entity_poly.pdbx_seq_one_letter_code
_entity_poly.pdbx_strand_id
1 'polypeptide(L)' 'VVVEGCPAGLSLKESEIQLELNRRRTGQSKVTTTRKEGDKIQIMSGVFNGKTTGTPI' A
#
# COMPACT_ATOMS: atom_id res chain seq x y z
N VAL A 1 10.12 -0.02 -1.34
CA VAL A 1 10.29 1.44 -1.53
C VAL A 1 10.42 2.03 -0.14
N VAL A 2 11.26 3.03 0.05
CA VAL A 2 11.36 3.76 1.32
C VAL A 2 10.79 5.16 1.10
N VAL A 3 9.87 5.57 1.95
CA VAL A 3 9.20 6.87 1.94
C VAL A 3 9.65 7.63 3.19
N GLU A 4 10.35 8.73 2.98
CA GLU A 4 10.85 9.60 4.04
C GLU A 4 10.10 10.94 4.05
N GLY A 5 10.09 11.62 5.20
CA GLY A 5 9.45 12.94 5.33
C GLY A 5 7.93 12.91 5.55
N CYS A 6 7.34 11.75 5.82
CA CYS A 6 5.94 11.67 6.20
C CYS A 6 5.76 12.21 7.63
N PRO A 7 4.91 13.25 7.86
CA PRO A 7 4.67 13.77 9.21
C PRO A 7 4.11 12.69 10.14
N ALA A 8 4.40 12.78 11.44
CA ALA A 8 3.84 11.86 12.43
C ALA A 8 2.34 12.12 12.65
N GLY A 9 1.56 11.06 12.86
CA GLY A 9 0.15 11.12 13.21
C GLY A 9 -0.83 11.04 12.04
N LEU A 10 -0.36 10.84 10.80
CA LEU A 10 -1.22 10.53 9.66
C LEU A 10 -1.75 9.10 9.79
N SER A 11 -3.04 8.91 9.59
CA SER A 11 -3.62 7.57 9.50
C SER A 11 -3.14 6.88 8.22
N LEU A 12 -2.43 5.77 8.37
CA LEU A 12 -1.95 4.96 7.25
C LEU A 12 -2.26 3.48 7.53
N LYS A 13 -3.06 2.87 6.66
CA LYS A 13 -3.47 1.46 6.77
C LYS A 13 -3.10 0.69 5.51
N GLU A 14 -2.59 -0.52 5.70
CA GLU A 14 -2.25 -1.45 4.60
C GLU A 14 -3.44 -1.72 3.67
N SER A 15 -4.65 -1.80 4.22
CA SER A 15 -5.87 -2.06 3.44
C SER A 15 -6.19 -0.96 2.43
N GLU A 16 -5.92 0.31 2.78
CA GLU A 16 -6.16 1.46 1.88
C GLU A 16 -5.11 1.47 0.76
N ILE A 17 -3.85 1.17 1.08
CA ILE A 17 -2.77 1.06 0.10
C ILE A 17 -3.03 -0.11 -0.86
N GLN A 18 -3.50 -1.25 -0.34
CA GLN A 18 -3.86 -2.41 -1.14
C GLN A 18 -5.01 -2.10 -2.11
N LEU A 19 -6.00 -1.31 -1.69
CA LEU A 19 -7.10 -0.87 -2.54
C LEU A 19 -6.59 -0.03 -3.71
N GLU A 20 -5.69 0.92 -3.44
CA GLU A 20 -5.08 1.76 -4.49
C GLU A 20 -4.14 0.97 -5.41
N LEU A 21 -3.40 -0.02 -4.88
CA LEU A 21 -2.62 -0.98 -5.69
C LEU A 21 -3.53 -1.81 -6.61
N ASN A 22 -4.66 -2.29 -6.10
CA ASN A 22 -5.64 -3.01 -6.89
C ASN A 22 -6.26 -2.13 -7.98
N ARG A 23 -6.48 -0.84 -7.68
CA ARG A 23 -7.00 0.15 -8.64
C ARG A 23 -6.01 0.50 -9.74
N ARG A 24 -4.70 0.52 -9.42
CA ARG A 24 -3.61 0.71 -10.41
C ARG A 24 -3.56 -0.41 -11.45
N ARG A 25 -4.11 -1.58 -11.14
CA ARG A 25 -4.11 -2.73 -12.04
C ARG A 25 -4.99 -2.47 -13.28
N THR A 26 -4.39 -1.91 -14.34
CA THR A 26 -5.01 -1.77 -15.67
C THR A 26 -5.14 -3.15 -16.30
N GLY A 27 -6.34 -3.75 -16.22
CA GLY A 27 -6.60 -5.10 -16.72
C GLY A 27 -7.97 -5.65 -16.36
N GLN A 28 -8.99 -4.79 -16.21
CA GLN A 28 -10.36 -5.22 -15.93
C GLN A 28 -11.06 -5.92 -17.12
N SER A 29 -10.42 -5.97 -18.29
CA SER A 29 -11.01 -6.59 -19.47
C SER A 29 -10.93 -8.12 -19.42
N LYS A 30 -12.11 -8.73 -19.51
CA LYS A 30 -12.53 -10.15 -19.46
C LYS A 30 -11.72 -11.19 -20.28
N VAL A 31 -10.62 -10.83 -20.94
CA VAL A 31 -9.98 -11.63 -22.01
C VAL A 31 -8.60 -12.19 -21.62
N THR A 32 -7.97 -11.73 -20.53
CA THR A 32 -6.65 -12.24 -20.12
C THR A 32 -6.77 -13.13 -18.88
N THR A 33 -6.06 -14.27 -18.89
CA THR A 33 -6.01 -15.20 -17.75
C THR A 33 -5.56 -14.45 -16.50
N THR A 34 -6.42 -14.45 -15.47
CA THR A 34 -6.20 -13.77 -14.19
C THR A 34 -4.90 -14.26 -13.53
N ARG A 35 -3.76 -13.62 -13.80
CA ARG A 35 -2.56 -13.84 -12.99
C ARG A 35 -2.86 -13.34 -11.58
N LYS A 36 -3.08 -14.29 -10.67
CA LYS A 36 -3.38 -14.09 -9.25
C LYS A 36 -2.16 -13.71 -8.40
N GLU A 37 -1.07 -13.25 -9.00
CA GLU A 37 0.00 -12.61 -8.25
C GLU A 37 -0.45 -11.17 -7.97
N GLY A 38 -1.39 -11.00 -7.04
CA GLY A 38 -1.77 -9.69 -6.54
C GLY A 38 -0.61 -9.15 -5.71
N ASP A 39 -0.07 -8.00 -6.09
CA ASP A 39 0.92 -7.29 -5.29
C ASP A 39 0.34 -7.07 -3.89
N LYS A 40 0.94 -7.70 -2.88
CA LYS A 40 0.56 -7.50 -1.48
C LYS A 40 1.46 -6.43 -0.88
N ILE A 41 0.85 -5.38 -0.34
CA ILE A 41 1.56 -4.40 0.49
C ILE A 41 1.91 -5.02 1.84
N GLN A 42 3.13 -4.78 2.30
CA GLN A 42 3.58 -5.07 3.66
C GLN A 42 4.35 -3.85 4.15
N ILE A 43 3.93 -3.29 5.28
CA ILE A 43 4.64 -2.18 5.92
C ILE A 43 5.66 -2.76 6.90
N MET A 44 6.94 -2.52 6.64
CA MET A 44 8.03 -3.04 7.49
C MET A 44 8.37 -2.10 8.66
N SER A 45 8.21 -0.79 8.47
CA SER A 45 8.59 0.22 9.47
C SER A 45 7.79 1.51 9.31
N GLY A 46 7.92 2.42 10.27
CA GLY A 46 7.40 3.79 10.16
C GLY A 46 5.90 3.98 10.37
N VAL A 47 5.17 2.89 10.64
CA VAL A 47 3.76 2.91 11.00
C VAL A 47 3.54 2.14 12.30
N PHE A 48 2.85 2.76 13.24
CA PHE A 48 2.48 2.18 14.53
C PHE A 48 1.00 2.43 14.81
N ASN A 49 0.24 1.39 15.14
CA ASN A 49 -1.21 1.44 15.37
C ASN A 49 -2.00 2.13 14.24
N GLY A 50 -1.60 1.91 12.98
CA GLY A 50 -2.23 2.53 11.81
C GLY A 50 -1.99 4.04 11.70
N LYS A 51 -0.96 4.56 12.37
CA LYS A 51 -0.49 5.94 12.26
C LYS A 51 0.99 6.01 11.91
N THR A 52 1.37 6.99 11.12
CA THR A 52 2.78 7.25 10.79
C THR A 52 3.52 7.77 12.01
N THR A 53 4.75 7.31 12.21
CA THR A 53 5.57 7.69 13.37
C THR A 53 6.53 8.85 13.08
N GLY A 54 6.52 9.40 11.86
CA GLY A 54 7.49 10.42 11.44
C GLY A 54 8.85 9.84 11.02
N THR A 55 9.02 8.53 11.12
CA THR A 55 10.21 7.78 10.69
C THR A 55 9.99 7.18 9.29
N PRO A 56 11.04 6.72 8.61
CA PRO A 56 10.93 6.14 7.27
C PRO A 56 9.95 4.94 7.20
N ILE A 57 9.10 4.94 6.18
CA ILE A 57 8.08 3.91 5.88
C ILE A 57 8.49 3.07 4.68
#